data_AF-A0A6N9V0Z1-F1
#
_entry.id   AF-A0A6N9V0Z1-F1
#
_cell.length_a   1.000
_cell.length_b   1.000
_cell.length_c   1.000
_cell.angle_alpha   90.00
_cell.angle_beta   90.00
_cell.angle_gamma   90.00
#
_symmetry.space_group_name_H-M   'P 1'
#
loop_
_entity.id
_entity.type
_entity.pdbx_description
1 polymer ?
#
loop_
_entity_poly.entity_id
_entity_poly.type
_entity_poly.pdbx_seq_one_letter_code
_entity_poly.pdbx_strand_id
1 'polypeptide(L)'
;RARLRDAALVTGGAVLTGLAAQVVLPVPGSPVPVTGQTFAALLVGTALGAGRGFASLALYALVGMAGVPWFAEGASGVSAP
;
A
#
# COMPACT_ATOMS: atom_id res chain seq x y z
N ARG A 1 -24.34 6.97 5.39
CA ARG A 1 -23.45 6.44 6.45
C ARG A 1 -22.54 5.31 5.96
N ALA A 2 -23.08 4.23 5.35
CA ALA A 2 -22.27 3.11 4.84
C ALA A 2 -21.17 3.53 3.85
N ARG A 3 -21.50 4.36 2.83
CA ARG A 3 -20.52 4.83 1.83
C ARG A 3 -19.35 5.63 2.41
N LEU A 4 -19.59 6.47 3.42
CA LEU A 4 -18.52 7.23 4.09
C LEU A 4 -17.58 6.29 4.86
N ARG A 5 -18.14 5.29 5.53
CA ARG A 5 -17.35 4.27 6.21
C ARG A 5 -16.51 3.47 5.21
N ASP A 6 -17.10 3.08 4.09
CA ASP A 6 -16.38 2.32 3.06
C ASP A 6 -15.22 3.14 2.47
N ALA A 7 -15.47 4.41 2.14
CA ALA A 7 -14.43 5.31 1.67
C ALA A 7 -13.31 5.52 2.71
N ALA A 8 -13.66 5.69 3.98
CA ALA A 8 -12.70 5.82 5.07
C ALA A 8 -11.84 4.55 5.25
N LEU A 9 -12.46 3.37 5.19
CA LEU A 9 -11.73 2.09 5.29
C LEU A 9 -10.80 1.88 4.10
N VAL A 10 -11.26 2.19 2.88
CA VAL A 10 -10.46 2.07 1.65
C VAL A 10 -9.26 3.01 1.67
N THR A 11 -9.51 4.28 2.01
CA THR A 11 -8.44 5.29 2.11
C THR A 11 -7.46 4.95 3.24
N GLY A 12 -7.98 4.52 4.39
CA GLY A 12 -7.17 4.09 5.52
C GLY A 12 -6.30 2.89 5.20
N GLY A 13 -6.84 1.90 4.47
CA GLY A 13 -6.07 0.75 3.97
C GLY A 13 -4.95 1.18 3.03
N ALA A 14 -5.23 2.07 2.08
CA ALA A 14 -4.22 2.58 1.15
C ALA A 14 -3.10 3.35 1.86
N VAL A 15 -3.46 4.25 2.79
CA VAL A 15 -2.49 5.02 3.61
C VAL A 15 -1.65 4.08 4.47
N LEU A 16 -2.28 3.10 5.12
CA LEU A 16 -1.56 2.10 5.91
C LEU A 16 -0.56 1.32 5.06
N THR A 17 -0.94 0.91 3.84
CA THR A 17 -0.02 0.24 2.90
C THR A 17 1.14 1.15 2.50
N GLY A 18 0.88 2.41 2.14
CA GLY A 18 1.95 3.34 1.75
C GLY A 18 2.93 3.66 2.89
N LEU A 19 2.43 3.83 4.12
CA LEU A 19 3.28 4.02 5.30
C LEU A 19 4.09 2.76 5.61
N ALA A 20 3.48 1.57 5.54
CA ALA A 20 4.18 0.32 5.76
C ALA A 20 5.24 0.03 4.69
N ALA A 21 5.04 0.47 3.45
CA ALA A 21 6.03 0.35 2.38
C ALA A 21 7.34 1.10 2.68
N GLN A 22 7.31 2.09 3.58
CA GLN A 22 8.51 2.82 4.01
C GLN A 22 9.36 2.05 5.02
N VAL A 23 8.81 0.99 5.63
CA VAL A 23 9.59 0.10 6.49
C VAL A 23 10.42 -0.79 5.58
N VAL A 24 11.67 -0.37 5.33
CA VAL A 24 12.62 -1.03 4.44
C VAL A 24 13.70 -1.70 5.28
N LEU A 25 13.78 -3.02 5.19
CA LEU A 25 14.75 -3.84 5.89
C LEU A 25 15.75 -4.43 4.88
N PRO A 26 17.01 -3.98 4.88
CA PRO A 26 18.02 -4.56 4.01
C PRO A 26 18.33 -5.99 4.45
N VAL A 27 18.41 -6.90 3.48
CA VAL A 27 18.72 -8.31 3.72
C VAL A 27 20.17 -8.57 3.32
N PRO A 28 21.05 -9.03 4.23
CA PRO A 28 22.44 -9.34 3.90
C PRO A 28 22.53 -10.33 2.73
N GLY A 29 23.26 -9.95 1.68
CA GLY A 29 23.45 -10.78 0.48
C GLY A 29 22.34 -10.68 -0.58
N SER A 30 21.29 -9.88 -0.37
CA SER A 30 20.27 -9.58 -1.38
C SER A 30 20.33 -8.12 -1.82
N PRO A 31 20.23 -7.81 -3.13
CA PRO A 31 20.11 -6.43 -3.60
C PRO A 31 18.70 -5.86 -3.42
N VAL A 32 17.69 -6.70 -3.14
CA VAL A 32 16.31 -6.27 -2.96
C VAL A 32 15.96 -6.28 -1.47
N PRO A 33 15.62 -5.12 -0.87
CA PRO A 33 15.22 -5.06 0.53
C PRO A 33 13.82 -5.63 0.73
N VAL A 34 13.54 -6.11 1.94
CA VAL A 34 12.18 -6.51 2.34
C VAL A 34 11.44 -5.28 2.84
N THR A 35 10.22 -5.06 2.36
CA THR A 35 9.39 -3.93 2.76
C THR A 35 8.16 -4.37 3.56
N GLY A 36 7.61 -3.46 4.39
CA GLY A 36 6.36 -3.71 5.11
C GLY A 36 5.12 -3.75 4.21
N GLN A 37 5.25 -3.48 2.91
CA GLN A 37 4.14 -3.38 1.95
C GLN A 37 3.38 -4.70 1.84
N THR A 38 4.06 -5.84 1.71
CA THR A 38 3.42 -7.15 1.54
C THR A 38 2.61 -7.54 2.78
N PHE A 39 3.16 -7.27 3.97
CA PHE A 39 2.43 -7.47 5.23
C PHE A 39 1.16 -6.61 5.27
N ALA A 40 1.27 -5.32 4.95
CA ALA A 40 0.13 -4.43 4.91
C ALA A 40 -0.92 -4.86 3.88
N ALA A 41 -0.50 -5.33 2.70
CA ALA A 41 -1.42 -5.82 1.68
C ALA A 41 -2.25 -7.01 2.15
N LEU A 42 -1.63 -7.98 2.83
CA LEU A 42 -2.33 -9.13 3.40
C LEU A 42 -3.22 -8.74 4.59
N LEU A 43 -2.74 -7.83 5.45
CA LEU A 43 -3.53 -7.32 6.58
C LEU A 43 -4.78 -6.59 6.07
N VAL A 44 -4.62 -5.68 5.10
CA VAL A 44 -5.73 -4.91 4.51
C VAL A 44 -6.71 -5.83 3.79
N GLY A 45 -6.22 -6.79 3.00
CA GLY A 45 -7.06 -7.75 2.28
C GLY A 45 -7.88 -8.65 3.20
N THR A 46 -7.28 -9.13 4.30
CA THR A 46 -7.96 -10.02 5.25
C THR A 46 -8.87 -9.26 6.22
N ALA A 47 -8.47 -8.07 6.69
CA ALA A 47 -9.25 -7.28 7.65
C ALA A 47 -10.46 -6.57 7.02
N LEU A 48 -10.35 -6.09 5.78
CA LEU A 48 -11.42 -5.34 5.11
C LEU A 48 -12.30 -6.21 4.20
N GLY A 49 -11.88 -7.46 3.93
CA GLY A 49 -12.48 -8.38 2.97
C GLY A 49 -12.12 -8.04 1.51
N ALA A 50 -12.45 -8.96 0.59
CA ALA A 50 -11.98 -8.91 -0.80
C ALA A 50 -12.28 -7.59 -1.53
N GLY A 51 -13.51 -7.07 -1.44
CA GLY A 51 -13.90 -5.86 -2.17
C GLY A 51 -13.20 -4.59 -1.69
N ARG A 52 -13.23 -4.32 -0.38
CA ARG A 52 -12.58 -3.12 0.19
C ARG A 52 -11.06 -3.25 0.20
N GLY A 53 -10.53 -4.45 0.43
CA GLY A 53 -9.11 -4.73 0.35
C GLY A 53 -8.55 -4.46 -1.04
N PHE A 54 -9.21 -4.99 -2.08
CA PHE A 54 -8.86 -4.69 -3.47
C PHE A 54 -8.93 -3.19 -3.77
N ALA A 55 -10.03 -2.52 -3.39
CA ALA A 55 -10.16 -1.08 -3.60
C ALA A 55 -9.07 -0.27 -2.89
N SER A 56 -8.62 -0.70 -1.71
CA SER A 56 -7.54 -0.05 -0.96
C SER A 56 -6.21 -0.18 -1.70
N LEU A 57 -5.87 -1.39 -2.16
CA LEU A 57 -4.62 -1.63 -2.88
C LEU A 57 -4.62 -1.00 -4.27
N ALA A 58 -5.77 -0.96 -4.94
CA ALA A 58 -5.94 -0.24 -6.19
C ALA A 58 -5.77 1.27 -6.00
N LEU A 59 -6.37 1.85 -4.95
CA LEU A 59 -6.17 3.26 -4.61
C LEU A 59 -4.71 3.56 -4.28
N TYR A 60 -4.07 2.68 -3.51
CA TYR A 60 -2.65 2.74 -3.20
C TYR A 60 -1.78 2.82 -4.48
N ALA A 61 -2.01 1.89 -5.41
CA ALA A 61 -1.27 1.85 -6.66
C ALA A 61 -1.55 3.09 -7.54
N LEU A 62 -2.82 3.46 -7.73
CA LEU A 62 -3.21 4.57 -8.60
C LEU A 62 -2.64 5.91 -8.12
N VAL A 63 -2.68 6.18 -6.82
CA VAL A 63 -2.18 7.43 -6.25
C VAL A 63 -0.65 7.47 -6.27
N GLY A 64 0.03 6.33 -6.08
CA GLY A 64 1.48 6.26 -6.26
C GLY A 64 1.90 6.43 -7.72
N MET A 65 1.17 5.83 -8.66
CA MET A 65 1.38 6.04 -10.10
C MET A 65 1.10 7.49 -10.52
N ALA A 66 0.17 8.17 -9.86
CA ALA A 66 -0.12 9.59 -10.07
C ALA A 66 0.94 10.54 -9.48
N GLY A 67 1.95 10.02 -8.76
CA GLY A 67 3.11 10.79 -8.31
C GLY A 67 3.26 10.93 -6.79
N VAL A 68 2.43 10.27 -5.99
CA VAL A 68 2.64 10.29 -4.53
C VAL A 68 3.81 9.37 -4.15
N PRO A 69 4.87 9.88 -3.48
CA PRO A 69 6.10 9.15 -3.17
C PRO A 69 5.92 8.24 -1.95
N TRP A 70 5.04 7.26 -2.06
CA TRP A 70 4.71 6.33 -0.96
C TRP A 70 4.92 4.86 -1.30
N PHE A 71 5.48 4.56 -2.47
CA PHE A 71 6.07 3.26 -2.71
C PHE A 71 7.38 3.14 -1.93
N ALA A 72 7.98 1.95 -1.92
CA ALA A 72 9.22 1.69 -1.20
C ALA A 72 10.28 2.77 -1.50
N GLU A 73 11.01 3.19 -0.45
CA GLU A 73 12.07 4.21 -0.54
C GLU A 73 11.61 5.56 -1.14
N GLY A 74 10.32 5.88 -1.04
CA GLY A 74 9.75 7.11 -1.58
C GLY A 74 9.56 7.12 -3.10
N ALA A 75 9.56 5.95 -3.75
CA ALA A 75 9.30 5.84 -5.18
C ALA A 75 7.85 6.24 -5.54
N SER A 76 7.66 6.67 -6.79
CA SER A 76 6.37 7.00 -7.40
C SER A 76 6.42 6.96 -8.92
N GLY A 77 5.26 7.00 -9.56
CA GLY A 77 5.13 7.00 -11.02
C GLY A 77 4.79 5.63 -11.62
N VAL A 78 4.42 5.61 -12.90
CA VAL A 78 4.02 4.40 -13.64
C VAL A 78 5.16 3.42 -13.90
N SER A 79 6.40 3.91 -13.83
CA SER A 79 7.62 3.13 -13.97
C SER A 79 8.26 2.78 -12.64
N ALA A 80 7.64 3.16 -11.52
CA ALA A 80 8.07 2.65 -10.23
C ALA A 80 7.86 1.13 -10.21
N PRO A 81 8.81 0.38 -9.64
CA PRO A 81 8.75 -1.09 -9.61
C PRO A 81 7.51 -1.62 -8.88
#